data_AF-A0A351F2J4-F1
#
_entry.id   AF-A0A351F2J4-F1
#
_cell.length_a   1.000
_cell.length_b   1.000
_cell.length_c   1.000
_cell.angle_alpha   90.00
_cell.angle_beta   90.00
_cell.angle_gamma   90.00
#
_symmetry.space_group_name_H-M   'P 1'
#
loop_
_entity.id
_entity.type
_entity.pdbx_description
1 polymer ?
#
loop_
_entity_poly.entity_id
_entity_poly.type
_entity_poly.pdbx_seq_one_letter_code
_entity_poly.pdbx_strand_id
1 'polypeptide(L)'
;MNPEFSYIKSAAQLPEAWDQLANSYFQQRSFLFHAEKFNPCKQRYYACFEMGQLAAGAVVYTLGLSLLTFLKVKSQVKMHIVGIPCSVSSPGIFGKPEAVAWLKKYISANEKGMVLFLNLPEKTKDFKGASGKTLPTIVFQNRFGSWENYLSQLRYPYRRRLNQILKNGNGLTLERTDCSVFDEEMYRQYLQVFQKSNEKLELLSWDFFRHLP
;
A
#
# COMPACT_ATOMS: atom_id res chain seq x y z
N MET A 1 -16.34 -19.50 20.26
CA MET A 1 -16.43 -20.42 19.11
C MET A 1 -15.14 -20.25 18.30
N ASN A 2 -14.56 -21.30 17.72
CA ASN A 2 -13.24 -21.18 17.10
C ASN A 2 -13.34 -20.59 15.69
N PRO A 3 -12.55 -19.56 15.33
CA PRO A 3 -12.51 -19.04 13.97
C PRO A 3 -11.93 -20.08 13.01
N GLU A 4 -12.40 -20.06 11.76
CA GLU A 4 -11.82 -20.83 10.65
C GLU A 4 -10.86 -19.95 9.85
N PHE A 5 -9.76 -20.53 9.39
CA PHE A 5 -8.74 -19.82 8.60
C PHE A 5 -8.52 -20.49 7.27
N SER A 6 -8.36 -19.69 6.21
CA SER A 6 -8.01 -20.19 4.88
C SER A 6 -6.73 -19.55 4.37
N TYR A 7 -5.90 -20.37 3.73
CA TYR A 7 -4.73 -19.92 2.96
C TYR A 7 -5.07 -19.94 1.46
N ILE A 8 -4.89 -18.81 0.80
CA ILE A 8 -5.32 -18.58 -0.57
C ILE A 8 -4.11 -18.18 -1.41
N LYS A 9 -3.87 -18.89 -2.52
CA LYS A 9 -2.64 -18.74 -3.32
C LYS A 9 -2.69 -17.63 -4.36
N SER A 10 -3.89 -17.18 -4.74
CA SER A 10 -4.07 -16.13 -5.74
C SER A 10 -5.27 -15.24 -5.43
N ALA A 11 -5.20 -13.97 -5.84
CA ALA A 11 -6.28 -12.99 -5.73
C ALA A 11 -7.56 -13.45 -6.44
N ALA A 12 -7.41 -14.23 -7.52
CA ALA A 12 -8.54 -14.80 -8.27
C ALA A 12 -9.39 -15.77 -7.43
N GLN A 13 -8.82 -16.36 -6.38
CA GLN A 13 -9.47 -17.31 -5.47
C GLN A 13 -10.06 -16.63 -4.22
N LEU A 14 -9.93 -15.31 -4.10
CA LEU A 14 -10.50 -14.57 -2.98
C LEU A 14 -12.04 -14.62 -3.04
N PRO A 15 -12.71 -14.80 -1.89
CA PRO A 15 -14.17 -14.84 -1.83
C PRO A 15 -14.78 -13.49 -2.27
N GLU A 16 -15.98 -13.51 -2.83
CA GLU A 16 -16.66 -12.29 -3.28
C GLU A 16 -16.87 -11.27 -2.14
N ALA A 17 -17.12 -11.76 -0.92
CA ALA A 17 -17.27 -10.92 0.27
C ALA A 17 -15.98 -10.17 0.67
N TRP A 18 -14.83 -10.46 0.06
CA TRP A 18 -13.55 -9.78 0.37
C TRP A 18 -13.62 -8.27 0.19
N ASP A 19 -14.20 -7.81 -0.92
CA ASP A 19 -14.26 -6.38 -1.23
C ASP A 19 -15.19 -5.61 -0.28
N GLN A 20 -16.13 -6.31 0.37
CA GLN A 20 -16.98 -5.73 1.40
C GLN A 20 -16.23 -5.46 2.71
N LEU A 21 -15.09 -6.12 2.94
CA LEU A 21 -14.21 -5.85 4.08
C LEU A 21 -13.14 -4.80 3.79
N ALA A 22 -12.84 -4.54 2.51
CA ALA A 22 -11.77 -3.64 2.11
C ALA A 22 -12.09 -2.19 2.52
N ASN A 23 -11.15 -1.56 3.23
CA ASN A 23 -11.22 -0.15 3.64
C ASN A 23 -10.49 0.78 2.67
N SER A 24 -9.77 0.22 1.69
CA SER A 24 -9.12 0.99 0.63
C SER A 24 -9.15 0.23 -0.69
N TYR A 25 -9.08 0.97 -1.80
CA TYR A 25 -8.99 0.41 -3.15
C TYR A 25 -7.84 -0.61 -3.27
N PHE A 26 -6.71 -0.34 -2.62
CA PHE A 26 -5.53 -1.23 -2.66
C PHE A 26 -5.74 -2.59 -1.99
N GLN A 27 -6.82 -2.77 -1.22
CA GLN A 27 -7.19 -4.03 -0.59
C GLN A 27 -8.19 -4.84 -1.42
N GLN A 28 -8.76 -4.25 -2.47
CA GLN A 28 -9.79 -4.89 -3.29
C GLN A 28 -9.21 -5.96 -4.23
N ARG A 29 -10.01 -6.97 -4.56
CA ARG A 29 -9.63 -8.11 -5.40
C ARG A 29 -9.08 -7.68 -6.76
N SER A 30 -9.68 -6.68 -7.38
CA SER A 30 -9.24 -6.14 -8.69
C SER A 30 -7.81 -5.62 -8.63
N PHE A 31 -7.50 -4.79 -7.64
CA PHE A 31 -6.15 -4.26 -7.42
C PHE A 31 -5.17 -5.38 -7.05
N LEU A 32 -5.57 -6.31 -6.18
CA LEU A 32 -4.71 -7.42 -5.77
C LEU A 32 -4.37 -8.34 -6.96
N PHE A 33 -5.34 -8.63 -7.82
CA PHE A 33 -5.11 -9.36 -9.07
C PHE A 33 -4.14 -8.61 -10.01
N HIS A 34 -4.32 -7.30 -10.14
CA HIS A 34 -3.39 -6.45 -10.89
C HIS A 34 -1.96 -6.54 -10.31
N ALA A 35 -1.81 -6.42 -8.99
CA ALA A 35 -0.52 -6.46 -8.34
C ALA A 35 0.17 -7.83 -8.47
N GLU A 36 -0.56 -8.94 -8.39
CA GLU A 36 -0.02 -10.28 -8.67
C GLU A 36 0.55 -10.39 -10.08
N LYS A 37 -0.16 -9.83 -11.06
CA LYS A 37 0.20 -9.92 -12.47
C LYS A 37 1.37 -9.02 -12.84
N PHE A 38 1.39 -7.79 -12.35
CA PHE A 38 2.31 -6.75 -12.83
C PHE A 38 3.37 -6.30 -11.79
N ASN A 39 3.28 -6.78 -10.56
CA ASN A 39 4.31 -6.65 -9.53
C ASN A 39 4.48 -7.95 -8.70
N PRO A 40 4.84 -9.09 -9.32
CA PRO A 40 4.90 -10.37 -8.64
C PRO A 40 5.99 -10.40 -7.55
N CYS A 41 5.59 -10.62 -6.30
CA CYS A 41 6.45 -10.67 -5.13
C CYS A 41 6.08 -11.82 -4.16
N LYS A 42 5.57 -12.93 -4.72
CA LYS A 42 5.12 -14.14 -3.98
C LYS A 42 3.98 -13.84 -3.01
N GLN A 43 3.01 -13.08 -3.53
CA GLN A 43 1.76 -12.79 -2.88
C GLN A 43 1.00 -14.08 -2.51
N ARG A 44 0.27 -14.02 -1.42
CA ARG A 44 -0.71 -14.98 -0.95
C ARG A 44 -1.63 -14.26 0.04
N TYR A 45 -2.76 -14.87 0.33
CA TYR A 45 -3.79 -14.25 1.15
C TYR A 45 -4.22 -15.18 2.26
N TYR A 46 -4.65 -14.58 3.35
CA TYR A 46 -5.29 -15.28 4.43
C TYR A 46 -6.67 -14.70 4.68
N ALA A 47 -7.63 -15.57 4.96
CA ALA A 47 -8.99 -15.21 5.32
C ALA A 47 -9.33 -15.80 6.69
N CYS A 48 -10.06 -15.04 7.50
CA CYS A 48 -10.63 -15.49 8.77
C CYS A 48 -12.15 -15.49 8.63
N PHE A 49 -12.77 -16.61 8.98
CA PHE A 49 -14.22 -16.77 8.98
C PHE A 49 -14.75 -16.95 10.40
N GLU A 50 -15.86 -16.29 10.69
CA GLU A 50 -16.60 -16.37 11.94
C GLU A 50 -18.04 -16.76 11.58
N MET A 51 -18.51 -17.92 12.08
CA MET A 51 -19.84 -18.46 11.74
C MET A 51 -20.08 -18.58 10.23
N GLY A 52 -19.06 -18.98 9.47
CA GLY A 52 -19.11 -19.10 8.00
C GLY A 52 -19.05 -17.78 7.23
N GLN A 53 -18.99 -16.63 7.92
CA GLN A 53 -18.89 -15.32 7.29
C GLN A 53 -17.46 -14.80 7.32
N LEU A 54 -17.01 -14.19 6.23
CA LEU A 54 -15.69 -13.57 6.16
C LEU A 54 -15.62 -12.40 7.14
N ALA A 55 -14.72 -12.48 8.11
CA ALA A 55 -14.59 -11.50 9.20
C ALA A 55 -13.29 -10.68 9.12
N ALA A 56 -12.22 -11.23 8.54
CA ALA A 56 -10.98 -10.52 8.29
C ALA A 56 -10.20 -11.10 7.09
N GLY A 57 -9.38 -10.26 6.48
CA GLY A 57 -8.50 -10.60 5.38
C GLY A 57 -7.08 -10.09 5.62
N ALA A 58 -6.09 -10.78 5.05
CA ALA A 58 -4.70 -10.34 5.02
C ALA A 58 -4.05 -10.63 3.68
N VAL A 59 -3.28 -9.65 3.19
CA VAL A 59 -2.39 -9.74 2.04
C VAL A 59 -0.97 -9.96 2.57
N VAL A 60 -0.32 -11.01 2.10
CA VAL A 60 1.03 -11.39 2.53
C VAL A 60 1.91 -11.61 1.31
N TYR A 61 3.11 -11.07 1.31
CA TYR A 61 4.09 -11.28 0.25
C TYR A 61 5.49 -11.46 0.82
N THR A 62 6.43 -11.95 0.02
CA THR A 62 7.80 -12.25 0.49
C THR A 62 8.82 -11.45 -0.29
N LEU A 63 9.58 -10.60 0.41
CA LEU A 63 10.72 -9.89 -0.14
C LEU A 63 12.02 -10.31 0.55
N GLY A 64 13.11 -10.28 -0.21
CA GLY A 64 14.46 -10.28 0.36
C GLY A 64 14.83 -8.85 0.70
N LEU A 65 14.97 -8.54 1.99
CA LEU A 65 15.37 -7.21 2.45
C LEU A 65 16.78 -7.25 3.01
N SER A 66 17.51 -6.16 2.82
CA SER A 66 18.77 -5.94 3.54
C SER A 66 18.47 -5.15 4.82
N LEU A 67 18.36 -5.85 5.96
CA LEU A 67 17.96 -5.21 7.23
C LEU A 67 18.93 -4.12 7.70
N LEU A 68 20.21 -4.27 7.36
CA LEU A 68 21.29 -3.37 7.71
C LEU A 68 21.71 -2.48 6.54
N THR A 69 20.78 -2.15 5.64
CA THR A 69 21.02 -1.28 4.46
C THR A 69 21.72 0.03 4.87
N PHE A 70 21.29 0.66 5.97
CA PHE A 70 21.88 1.92 6.46
C PHE A 70 23.28 1.76 7.07
N LEU A 71 23.63 0.57 7.55
CA LEU A 71 24.98 0.25 8.01
C LEU A 71 25.89 -0.23 6.87
N LYS A 72 25.39 -0.28 5.64
CA LYS A 72 26.07 -0.83 4.46
C LYS A 72 26.54 -2.28 4.64
N VAL A 73 25.90 -3.02 5.55
CA VAL A 73 26.18 -4.45 5.78
C VAL A 73 25.19 -5.29 4.99
N LYS A 74 25.70 -6.16 4.11
CA LYS A 74 24.87 -7.11 3.35
C LYS A 74 24.19 -8.06 4.31
N SER A 75 22.86 -7.98 4.39
CA SER A 75 22.05 -8.75 5.34
C SER A 75 20.74 -9.16 4.67
N GLN A 76 20.86 -9.95 3.60
CA GLN A 76 19.69 -10.41 2.85
C GLN A 76 18.88 -11.40 3.68
N VAL A 77 17.81 -10.90 4.28
CA VAL A 77 16.85 -11.67 5.06
C VAL A 77 15.55 -11.75 4.28
N LYS A 78 15.04 -12.97 4.11
CA LYS A 78 13.69 -13.19 3.58
C LYS A 78 12.70 -12.80 4.66
N MET A 79 11.78 -11.90 4.33
CA MET A 79 10.77 -11.41 5.24
C MET A 79 9.39 -11.57 4.63
N HIS A 80 8.44 -12.00 5.46
CA HIS A 80 7.03 -12.11 5.12
C HIS A 80 6.35 -10.80 5.53
N ILE A 81 5.95 -10.03 4.54
CA ILE A 81 5.33 -8.72 4.76
C ILE A 81 3.83 -8.92 4.70
N VAL A 82 3.15 -8.62 5.80
CA VAL A 82 1.70 -8.44 5.84
C VAL A 82 1.41 -6.98 5.52
N GLY A 83 1.22 -6.70 4.24
CA GLY A 83 1.16 -5.36 3.65
C GLY A 83 0.59 -5.42 2.23
N ILE A 84 0.35 -4.25 1.63
CA ILE A 84 0.02 -4.18 0.21
C ILE A 84 1.34 -4.26 -0.59
N PRO A 85 1.41 -5.06 -1.68
CA PRO A 85 2.60 -5.22 -2.53
C PRO A 85 2.79 -4.01 -3.47
N CYS A 86 2.74 -2.81 -2.90
CA CYS A 86 3.18 -1.56 -3.50
C CYS A 86 3.36 -0.50 -2.39
N SER A 87 4.08 0.57 -2.69
CA SER A 87 4.38 1.64 -1.72
C SER A 87 3.18 2.55 -1.40
N VAL A 88 2.22 2.02 -0.62
CA VAL A 88 1.02 2.74 -0.14
C VAL A 88 0.90 2.70 1.38
N SER A 89 0.14 3.62 1.96
CA SER A 89 -0.08 3.70 3.41
C SER A 89 -1.19 2.77 3.93
N SER A 90 -1.83 1.99 3.06
CA SER A 90 -2.86 1.03 3.49
C SER A 90 -2.25 -0.14 4.26
N PRO A 91 -2.91 -0.64 5.32
CA PRO A 91 -2.50 -1.88 5.97
C PRO A 91 -2.78 -3.07 5.05
N GLY A 92 -1.95 -4.11 5.15
CA GLY A 92 -2.20 -5.39 4.47
C GLY A 92 -3.19 -6.29 5.20
N ILE A 93 -3.68 -5.91 6.38
CA ILE A 93 -4.60 -6.71 7.20
C ILE A 93 -5.76 -5.84 7.67
N PHE A 94 -6.99 -6.34 7.53
CA PHE A 94 -8.21 -5.57 7.73
C PHE A 94 -9.41 -6.48 8.05
N GLY A 95 -10.51 -5.87 8.53
CA GLY A 95 -11.72 -6.57 8.98
C GLY A 95 -12.08 -6.26 10.44
N LYS A 96 -12.90 -7.12 11.06
CA LYS A 96 -13.31 -6.96 12.46
C LYS A 96 -12.07 -7.01 13.38
N PRO A 97 -11.94 -6.12 14.40
CA PRO A 97 -10.74 -6.05 15.25
C PRO A 97 -10.32 -7.37 15.90
N GLU A 98 -11.28 -8.14 16.41
CA GLU A 98 -11.03 -9.44 17.04
C GLU A 98 -10.55 -10.48 16.03
N ALA A 99 -11.20 -10.58 14.87
CA ALA A 99 -10.79 -11.47 13.78
C ALA A 99 -9.40 -11.12 13.23
N VAL A 100 -9.07 -9.83 13.14
CA VAL A 100 -7.71 -9.36 12.80
C VAL A 100 -6.69 -9.83 13.83
N ALA A 101 -7.02 -9.78 15.13
CA ALA A 101 -6.12 -10.25 16.18
C ALA A 101 -5.88 -11.76 16.11
N TRP A 102 -6.92 -12.55 15.83
CA TRP A 102 -6.80 -14.00 15.58
C TRP A 102 -5.96 -14.28 14.34
N LEU A 103 -6.22 -13.57 13.24
CA LEU A 103 -5.51 -13.74 11.97
C LEU A 103 -4.02 -13.38 12.10
N LYS A 104 -3.66 -12.33 12.86
CA LYS A 104 -2.26 -12.01 13.18
C LYS A 104 -1.55 -13.17 13.87
N LYS A 105 -2.18 -13.79 14.89
CA LYS A 105 -1.63 -14.96 15.58
C LYS A 105 -1.47 -16.15 14.63
N TYR A 106 -2.49 -16.43 13.82
CA TYR A 106 -2.46 -17.51 12.84
C TYR A 106 -1.33 -17.34 11.81
N ILE A 107 -1.21 -16.16 11.19
CA ILE A 107 -0.15 -15.86 10.22
C ILE A 107 1.23 -16.00 10.89
N SER A 108 1.40 -15.47 12.10
CA SER A 108 2.68 -15.53 12.82
C SER A 108 3.10 -16.97 13.18
N ALA A 109 2.14 -17.88 13.36
CA ALA A 109 2.39 -19.29 13.62
C ALA A 109 2.68 -20.10 12.35
N ASN A 110 2.16 -19.68 11.19
CA ASN A 110 2.25 -20.42 9.93
C ASN A 110 3.37 -19.93 9.00
N GLU A 111 3.69 -18.64 9.03
CA GLU A 111 4.78 -18.05 8.25
C GLU A 111 6.11 -18.26 8.96
N LYS A 112 6.98 -19.09 8.38
CA LYS A 112 8.29 -19.41 8.97
C LYS A 112 9.30 -18.31 8.70
N GLY A 113 9.76 -17.64 9.75
CA GLY A 113 10.81 -16.62 9.67
C GLY A 113 10.34 -15.27 10.18
N MET A 114 10.89 -14.19 9.64
CA MET A 114 10.52 -12.84 10.06
C MET A 114 9.21 -12.42 9.40
N VAL A 115 8.22 -12.06 10.22
CA VAL A 115 6.93 -11.52 9.78
C VAL A 115 6.86 -10.05 10.18
N LEU A 116 6.54 -9.18 9.22
CA LEU A 116 6.35 -7.75 9.45
C LEU A 116 4.93 -7.34 9.07
N PHE A 117 4.17 -6.84 10.05
CA PHE A 117 2.87 -6.22 9.80
C PHE A 117 3.07 -4.71 9.56
N LEU A 118 2.77 -4.24 8.35
CA LEU A 118 3.00 -2.85 7.95
C LEU A 118 1.73 -1.99 8.04
N ASN A 119 1.96 -0.69 8.27
CA ASN A 119 0.93 0.37 8.25
C ASN A 119 -0.28 0.11 9.16
N LEU A 120 -0.05 -0.52 10.31
CA LEU A 120 -1.12 -0.75 11.29
C LEU A 120 -1.60 0.60 11.90
N PRO A 121 -2.91 0.80 12.09
CA PRO A 121 -3.46 2.06 12.60
C PRO A 121 -3.14 2.32 14.07
N GLU A 122 -2.92 1.28 14.88
CA GLU A 122 -2.60 1.40 16.31
C GLU A 122 -1.52 0.42 16.75
N LYS A 123 -0.78 0.78 17.81
CA LYS A 123 0.04 -0.17 18.56
C LYS A 123 -0.90 -1.13 19.31
N THR A 124 -0.87 -2.40 18.92
CA THR A 124 -1.43 -3.49 19.72
C THR A 124 -0.75 -3.51 21.10
N LYS A 125 -1.52 -3.19 22.15
CA LYS A 125 -1.02 -3.06 23.54
C LYS A 125 -0.32 -4.33 24.04
N ASP A 126 -0.70 -5.50 23.54
CA ASP A 126 -0.20 -6.81 23.98
C ASP A 126 0.75 -7.48 22.97
N PHE A 127 1.36 -6.73 22.04
CA PHE A 127 2.27 -7.32 21.06
C PHE A 127 3.63 -7.65 21.67
N LYS A 128 3.97 -8.94 21.72
CA LYS A 128 5.24 -9.45 22.27
C LYS A 128 6.45 -9.32 21.33
N GLY A 129 6.34 -8.56 20.24
CA GLY A 129 7.40 -8.38 19.25
C GLY A 129 7.92 -6.94 19.15
N ALA A 130 8.95 -6.74 18.32
CA ALA A 130 9.47 -5.42 18.02
C ALA A 130 8.45 -4.57 17.25
N SER A 131 8.31 -3.29 17.61
CA SER A 131 7.45 -2.34 16.91
C SER A 131 8.19 -1.04 16.64
N GLY A 132 7.88 -0.41 15.52
CA GLY A 132 8.42 0.88 15.10
C GLY A 132 7.34 1.73 14.44
N LYS A 133 7.60 3.03 14.32
CA LYS A 133 6.76 3.93 13.53
C LYS A 133 7.28 3.95 12.10
N THR A 134 6.37 3.92 11.13
CA THR A 134 6.68 4.23 9.73
C THR A 134 6.51 5.72 9.46
N LEU A 135 6.78 6.14 8.22
CA LEU A 135 6.57 7.52 7.80
C LEU A 135 5.11 7.95 8.01
N PRO A 136 4.86 9.21 8.39
CA PRO A 136 3.50 9.69 8.60
C PRO A 136 2.72 9.71 7.28
N THR A 137 1.43 9.38 7.35
CA THR A 137 0.51 9.65 6.25
C THR A 137 0.04 11.09 6.35
N ILE A 138 0.25 11.88 5.29
CA ILE A 138 -0.25 13.26 5.21
C ILE A 138 -1.57 13.23 4.43
N VAL A 139 -2.68 13.53 5.11
CA VAL A 139 -4.01 13.53 4.51
C VAL A 139 -4.45 14.96 4.23
N PHE A 140 -4.75 15.28 2.98
CA PHE A 140 -5.37 16.53 2.60
C PHE A 140 -6.89 16.40 2.63
N GLN A 141 -7.54 17.13 3.53
CA GLN A 141 -9.00 17.22 3.58
C GLN A 141 -9.45 18.44 2.77
N ASN A 142 -10.09 18.21 1.62
CA ASN A 142 -10.61 19.30 0.81
C ASN A 142 -11.85 19.91 1.48
N ARG A 143 -11.65 21.01 2.21
CA ARG A 143 -12.71 21.78 2.88
C ARG A 143 -13.03 23.11 2.20
N PHE A 144 -12.43 23.36 1.03
CA PHE A 144 -12.48 24.65 0.36
C PHE A 144 -13.59 24.63 -0.69
N GLY A 145 -14.46 25.64 -0.68
CA GLY A 145 -15.57 25.74 -1.63
C GLY A 145 -15.17 26.23 -3.03
N SER A 146 -13.96 26.79 -3.17
CA SER A 146 -13.41 27.22 -4.45
C SER A 146 -11.88 27.24 -4.44
N TRP A 147 -11.29 27.37 -5.62
CA TRP A 147 -9.84 27.52 -5.80
C TRP A 147 -9.30 28.78 -5.13
N GLU A 148 -10.00 29.91 -5.24
CA GLU A 148 -9.63 31.19 -4.65
C GLU A 148 -9.70 31.11 -3.12
N ASN A 149 -10.69 30.38 -2.59
CA ASN A 149 -10.81 30.12 -1.16
C ASN A 149 -9.62 29.29 -0.66
N TYR A 150 -9.23 28.25 -1.39
CA TYR A 150 -8.02 27.46 -1.09
C TYR A 150 -6.76 28.34 -1.11
N LEU A 151 -6.54 29.09 -2.19
CA LEU A 151 -5.39 29.97 -2.35
C LEU A 151 -5.28 31.00 -1.24
N SER A 152 -6.37 31.67 -0.87
CA SER A 152 -6.35 32.73 0.14
C SER A 152 -5.98 32.22 1.54
N GLN A 153 -6.31 30.97 1.85
CA GLN A 153 -5.98 30.30 3.12
C GLN A 153 -4.58 29.67 3.17
N LEU A 154 -3.86 29.57 2.04
CA LEU A 154 -2.47 29.12 2.05
C LEU A 154 -1.57 30.12 2.77
N ARG A 155 -0.58 29.61 3.52
CA ARG A 155 0.48 30.45 4.09
C ARG A 155 1.19 31.21 2.95
N TYR A 156 1.56 32.45 3.22
CA TYR A 156 2.15 33.36 2.23
C TYR A 156 3.24 32.73 1.35
N PRO A 157 4.23 31.97 1.88
CA PRO A 157 5.28 31.37 1.05
C PRO A 157 4.75 30.35 0.02
N TYR A 158 3.79 29.50 0.43
CA TYR A 158 3.17 28.52 -0.46
C TYR A 158 2.33 29.19 -1.52
N ARG A 159 1.51 30.18 -1.12
CA ARG A 159 0.70 30.99 -2.04
C ARG A 159 1.56 31.69 -3.08
N ARG A 160 2.66 32.34 -2.66
CA ARG A 160 3.60 33.01 -3.57
C ARG A 160 4.19 32.03 -4.59
N ARG A 161 4.68 30.87 -4.15
CA ARG A 161 5.26 29.86 -5.03
C ARG A 161 4.23 29.34 -6.02
N LEU A 162 3.01 29.07 -5.57
CA LEU A 162 1.96 28.57 -6.44
C LEU A 162 1.55 29.62 -7.49
N ASN A 163 1.44 30.89 -7.12
CA ASN A 163 1.18 31.98 -8.07
C ASN A 163 2.29 32.12 -9.13
N GLN A 164 3.56 31.88 -8.79
CA GLN A 164 4.66 31.88 -9.76
C GLN A 164 4.53 30.72 -10.76
N ILE A 165 4.18 29.52 -10.28
CA ILE A 165 3.93 28.35 -11.12
C ILE A 165 2.76 28.63 -12.07
N LEU A 166 1.64 29.13 -11.55
CA LEU A 166 0.46 29.45 -12.35
C LEU A 166 0.73 30.51 -13.41
N LYS A 167 1.50 31.56 -13.08
CA LYS A 167 1.86 32.62 -14.04
C LYS A 167 2.64 32.05 -15.23
N ASN A 168 3.52 31.09 -14.98
CA ASN A 168 4.33 30.43 -16.01
C ASN A 168 3.60 29.24 -16.66
N GLY A 169 2.49 28.80 -16.10
CA GLY A 169 1.68 27.69 -16.58
C GLY A 169 0.62 28.09 -17.60
N ASN A 170 0.61 29.34 -18.08
CA ASN A 170 -0.27 29.77 -19.16
C ASN A 170 -0.02 28.90 -20.41
N GLY A 171 -1.01 28.06 -20.75
CA GLY A 171 -0.91 27.10 -21.86
C GLY A 171 -0.78 25.63 -21.42
N LEU A 172 -0.66 25.33 -20.12
CA LEU A 172 -0.75 23.95 -19.63
C LEU A 172 -2.21 23.49 -19.65
N THR A 173 -2.46 22.31 -20.23
CA THR A 173 -3.72 21.60 -20.16
C THR A 173 -3.65 20.51 -19.10
N LEU A 174 -4.72 20.36 -18.33
CA LEU A 174 -4.89 19.24 -17.41
C LEU A 174 -5.87 18.26 -18.05
N GLU A 175 -5.38 17.07 -18.33
CA GLU A 175 -6.18 16.00 -18.92
C GLU A 175 -6.32 14.85 -17.92
N ARG A 176 -7.50 14.23 -17.90
CA ARG A 176 -7.76 13.00 -17.17
C ARG A 176 -8.06 11.93 -18.20
N THR A 177 -7.23 10.90 -18.22
CA THR A 177 -7.31 9.79 -19.16
C THR A 177 -7.28 8.46 -18.41
N ASP A 178 -7.54 7.37 -19.14
CA ASP A 178 -7.35 6.02 -18.62
C ASP A 178 -5.86 5.70 -18.43
N CYS A 179 -5.56 4.82 -17.48
CA CYS A 179 -4.19 4.35 -17.23
C CYS A 179 -3.55 3.68 -18.45
N SER A 180 -4.35 3.18 -19.39
CA SER A 180 -3.89 2.58 -20.65
C SER A 180 -3.12 3.53 -21.56
N VAL A 181 -3.28 4.84 -21.35
CA VAL A 181 -2.56 5.93 -22.04
C VAL A 181 -1.15 6.13 -21.48
N PHE A 182 -0.82 5.56 -20.32
CA PHE A 182 0.51 5.68 -19.71
C PHE A 182 1.62 5.16 -20.64
N ASP A 183 2.54 6.04 -21.01
CA ASP A 183 3.55 5.80 -22.03
C ASP A 183 4.98 5.75 -21.49
N GLU A 184 5.95 5.60 -22.40
CA GLU A 184 7.36 5.55 -22.07
C GLU A 184 7.92 6.87 -21.54
N GLU A 185 7.36 8.01 -21.96
CA GLU A 185 7.81 9.31 -21.48
C GLU A 185 7.41 9.52 -20.02
N MET A 186 6.17 9.20 -19.67
CA MET A 186 5.69 9.20 -18.29
C MET A 186 6.51 8.23 -17.42
N TYR A 187 6.81 7.04 -17.93
CA TYR A 187 7.65 6.08 -17.21
C TYR A 187 9.09 6.59 -17.02
N ARG A 188 9.66 7.27 -18.00
CA ARG A 188 10.97 7.90 -17.88
C ARG A 188 10.99 8.95 -16.77
N GLN A 189 9.92 9.73 -16.62
CA GLN A 189 9.79 10.68 -15.50
C GLN A 189 9.77 9.96 -14.15
N TYR A 190 9.03 8.86 -14.03
CA TYR A 190 9.05 7.99 -12.85
C TYR A 190 10.46 7.48 -12.52
N LEU A 191 11.18 6.96 -13.52
CA LEU A 191 12.56 6.48 -13.35
C LEU A 191 13.51 7.59 -12.91
N GLN A 192 13.37 8.81 -13.42
CA GLN A 192 14.19 9.94 -13.01
C GLN A 192 14.00 10.30 -11.53
N VAL A 193 12.77 10.24 -11.02
CA VAL A 193 12.49 10.44 -9.58
C VAL A 193 13.13 9.32 -8.76
N PHE A 194 12.95 8.07 -9.17
CA PHE A 194 13.54 6.90 -8.50
C PHE A 194 15.07 6.98 -8.44
N GLN A 195 15.72 7.38 -9.54
CA GLN A 195 17.18 7.49 -9.64
C GLN A 195 17.75 8.60 -8.73
N LYS A 196 17.00 9.68 -8.53
CA LYS A 196 17.39 10.82 -7.67
C LYS A 196 17.09 10.58 -6.19
N SER A 197 16.28 9.59 -5.84
CA SER A 197 16.00 9.26 -4.45
C SER A 197 17.21 8.62 -3.79
N ASN A 198 17.58 9.13 -2.60
CA ASN A 198 18.61 8.53 -1.76
C ASN A 198 18.18 7.16 -1.22
N GLU A 199 16.87 7.00 -0.99
CA GLU A 199 16.27 5.79 -0.45
C GLU A 199 15.47 5.09 -1.56
N LYS A 200 15.98 3.95 -2.02
CA LYS A 200 15.34 3.14 -3.06
C LYS A 200 14.60 1.99 -2.39
N LEU A 201 13.28 2.07 -2.38
CA LEU A 201 12.42 1.04 -1.81
C LEU A 201 12.03 0.02 -2.89
N GLU A 202 11.14 0.42 -3.78
CA GLU A 202 10.53 -0.45 -4.78
C GLU A 202 10.48 0.26 -6.14
N LEU A 203 10.77 -0.50 -7.19
CA LEU A 203 10.65 -0.06 -8.57
C LEU A 203 9.51 -0.84 -9.22
N LEU A 204 8.45 -0.13 -9.62
CA LEU A 204 7.29 -0.70 -10.30
C LEU A 204 7.53 -0.70 -11.80
N SER A 205 7.00 -1.71 -12.49
CA SER A 205 7.13 -1.85 -13.93
C SER A 205 6.28 -0.83 -14.68
N TRP A 206 6.61 -0.59 -15.95
CA TRP A 206 5.75 0.18 -16.84
C TRP A 206 4.35 -0.44 -16.95
N ASP A 207 4.27 -1.77 -17.08
CA ASP A 207 3.01 -2.50 -17.17
C ASP A 207 2.12 -2.32 -15.94
N PHE A 208 2.72 -2.17 -14.75
CA PHE A 208 1.98 -1.87 -13.53
C PHE A 208 1.19 -0.56 -13.67
N PHE A 209 1.82 0.50 -14.15
CA PHE A 209 1.12 1.78 -14.35
C PHE A 209 0.11 1.72 -15.50
N ARG A 210 0.46 1.06 -16.60
CA ARG A 210 -0.40 1.02 -17.80
C ARG A 210 -1.68 0.20 -17.62
N HIS A 211 -1.63 -0.85 -16.82
CA HIS A 211 -2.76 -1.78 -16.63
C HIS A 211 -3.47 -1.62 -15.30
N LEU A 212 -3.23 -0.51 -14.59
CA LEU A 212 -3.89 -0.20 -13.32
C LEU A 212 -5.41 -0.13 -13.55
N PRO A 213 -6.24 -0.87 -12.77
CA PRO A 213 -7.66 -1.05 -13.04
C PRO A 213 -8.55 0.11 -12.58
#